data_AF-A0A508TWU7-F1
#
_entry.id   AF-A0A508TWU7-F1
#
_cell.length_a   1.000
_cell.length_b   1.000
_cell.length_c   1.000
_cell.angle_alpha   90.00
_cell.angle_beta   90.00
_cell.angle_gamma   90.00
#
_symmetry.space_group_name_H-M   'P 1'
#
loop_
_entity.id
_entity.type
_entity.pdbx_description
1 polymer ?
#
loop_
_entity_poly.entity_id
_entity_poly.type
_entity_poly.pdbx_seq_one_letter_code
_entity_poly.pdbx_strand_id
1 'polypeptide(L)'
;MALHFSRVDAGDLEIWIASSEDYTFVISKESRSGPGLHGEPGFVVSYRPDFLNMPAAQVSGSPFSTFAEAERACNAFLGRLIIKG
;
A
#
# COMPACT_ATOMS: atom_id res chain seq x y z
N MET A 1 14.03 -4.54 7.40
CA MET A 1 13.07 -5.56 6.93
C MET A 1 12.61 -5.16 5.55
N ALA A 2 12.49 -6.11 4.62
CA ALA A 2 12.01 -5.86 3.28
C ALA A 2 10.66 -6.55 3.10
N LEU A 3 9.62 -5.77 2.75
CA LEU A 3 8.31 -6.30 2.40
C LEU A 3 8.38 -6.96 1.03
N HIS A 4 7.89 -8.20 0.92
CA HIS A 4 7.81 -8.92 -0.34
C HIS A 4 6.41 -8.78 -0.94
N PHE A 5 6.29 -7.97 -1.98
CA PHE A 5 5.03 -7.74 -2.66
C PHE A 5 4.74 -8.82 -3.70
N SER A 6 3.56 -9.41 -3.61
CA SER A 6 3.02 -10.35 -4.59
C SER A 6 1.86 -9.70 -5.33
N ARG A 7 1.84 -9.83 -6.66
CA ARG A 7 0.75 -9.30 -7.49
C ARG A 7 -0.49 -10.18 -7.31
N VAL A 8 -1.64 -9.55 -7.12
CA VAL A 8 -2.95 -10.22 -7.07
C VAL A 8 -3.63 -10.07 -8.42
N ASP A 9 -4.23 -11.16 -8.89
CA ASP A 9 -5.07 -11.13 -10.08
C ASP A 9 -6.44 -10.56 -9.71
N ALA A 10 -6.66 -9.29 -10.04
CA ALA A 10 -7.88 -8.53 -9.75
C ALA A 10 -8.48 -7.97 -11.05
N GLY A 11 -8.43 -8.75 -12.13
CA GLY A 11 -8.89 -8.36 -13.45
C GLY A 11 -8.03 -7.22 -14.01
N ASP A 12 -8.66 -6.08 -14.32
CA ASP A 12 -7.98 -4.92 -14.89
C ASP A 12 -7.22 -4.08 -13.83
N LEU A 13 -7.39 -4.40 -12.54
CA LEU A 13 -6.72 -3.69 -11.44
C LEU A 13 -5.32 -4.25 -11.20
N GLU A 14 -4.32 -3.36 -11.20
CA GLU A 14 -2.97 -3.73 -10.77
C GLU A 14 -2.85 -3.54 -9.24
N ILE A 15 -2.89 -4.66 -8.52
CA ILE A 15 -2.82 -4.70 -7.04
C ILE A 15 -1.66 -5.59 -6.61
N TRP A 16 -0.93 -5.14 -5.60
CA TRP A 16 0.12 -5.90 -4.94
C TRP A 16 -0.11 -5.91 -3.43
N ILE A 17 0.15 -7.04 -2.80
CA ILE A 17 -0.01 -7.21 -1.36
C ILE A 17 1.31 -7.71 -0.77
N ALA A 18 1.68 -7.18 0.38
CA ALA A 18 2.75 -7.70 1.23
C ALA A 18 2.27 -7.74 2.67
N SER A 19 2.54 -8.83 3.37
CA SER A 19 2.30 -8.96 4.81
C SER A 19 3.62 -9.00 5.57
N SER A 20 3.56 -8.47 6.79
CA SER A 20 4.54 -8.66 7.86
C SER A 20 3.83 -9.39 9.01
N GLU A 21 4.48 -9.57 10.16
CA GLU A 21 3.86 -10.26 11.30
C GLU A 21 2.61 -9.53 11.83
N ASP A 22 2.61 -8.19 11.84
CA ASP A 22 1.56 -7.39 12.47
C ASP A 22 0.80 -6.47 11.50
N TYR A 23 1.26 -6.34 10.26
CA TYR A 23 0.72 -5.40 9.29
C TYR A 23 0.64 -6.00 7.89
N THR A 24 -0.48 -5.76 7.24
CA THR A 24 -0.69 -6.02 5.82
C THR A 24 -0.71 -4.71 5.03
N PHE A 25 0.06 -4.65 3.94
CA PHE A 25 0.15 -3.53 3.02
C PHE A 25 -0.42 -3.91 1.66
N VAL A 26 -1.16 -2.98 1.07
CA VAL A 26 -1.71 -3.11 -0.28
C VAL A 26 -1.29 -1.90 -1.10
N ILE A 27 -0.67 -2.15 -2.25
CA ILE A 27 -0.37 -1.15 -3.26
C ILE A 27 -1.37 -1.35 -4.41
N SER A 28 -2.09 -0.31 -4.78
CA SER A 28 -2.98 -0.30 -5.94
C SER A 28 -2.58 0.80 -6.90
N LYS A 29 -2.54 0.49 -8.20
CA LYS A 29 -2.33 1.50 -9.23
C LYS A 29 -3.67 2.09 -9.63
N GLU A 30 -3.89 3.34 -9.23
CA GLU A 30 -5.07 4.09 -9.65
C GLU A 30 -4.84 4.69 -11.04
N SER A 31 -5.83 4.49 -11.91
CA SER A 31 -5.86 5.08 -13.24
C SER A 31 -6.94 6.16 -13.32
N ARG A 32 -6.71 7.19 -14.14
CA ARG A 32 -7.69 8.25 -14.39
C ARG A 32 -9.00 7.75 -15.00
N SER A 33 -8.97 6.57 -15.59
CA SER A 33 -10.07 5.93 -16.35
C SER A 33 -10.93 4.97 -15.52
N GLY A 34 -10.66 4.82 -14.22
CA GLY A 34 -11.52 4.01 -13.35
C GLY A 34 -12.92 4.63 -13.14
N PRO A 35 -13.94 3.83 -12.80
CA PRO A 35 -15.31 4.31 -12.58
C PRO A 35 -15.50 5.16 -11.31
N GLY A 36 -14.43 5.48 -10.58
CA GLY A 36 -14.44 6.27 -9.34
C GLY A 36 -14.16 7.76 -9.55
N LEU A 37 -14.10 8.53 -8.45
CA LEU A 37 -13.65 9.92 -8.46
C LEU A 37 -12.25 9.99 -9.10
N HIS A 38 -12.08 10.82 -10.13
CA HIS A 38 -10.83 10.97 -10.88
C HIS A 38 -9.72 11.51 -9.97
N GLY A 39 -9.06 10.61 -9.23
CA GLY A 39 -7.92 10.90 -8.39
C GLY A 39 -6.65 11.15 -9.21
N GLU A 40 -5.60 11.60 -8.53
CA GLU A 40 -4.29 11.69 -9.15
C GLU A 40 -3.78 10.28 -9.49
N PRO A 41 -3.41 10.02 -10.77
CA PRO A 41 -2.94 8.70 -11.15
C PRO A 41 -1.63 8.38 -10.43
N GLY A 42 -1.49 7.13 -9.99
CA GLY A 42 -0.29 6.68 -9.32
C GLY A 42 -0.51 5.45 -8.46
N PHE A 43 0.49 5.14 -7.65
CA PHE A 43 0.48 4.02 -6.73
C PHE A 43 -0.03 4.49 -5.37
N VAL A 44 -1.25 4.09 -5.04
CA VAL A 44 -1.83 4.31 -3.72
C VAL A 44 -1.40 3.17 -2.81
N VAL A 45 -1.00 3.53 -1.60
CA VAL A 45 -0.59 2.58 -0.57
C VAL A 45 -1.57 2.64 0.57
N SER A 46 -2.12 1.49 0.94
CA SER A 46 -2.92 1.31 2.13
C SER A 46 -2.31 0.24 3.03
N TYR A 47 -2.57 0.35 4.33
CA TYR A 47 -2.11 -0.60 5.33
C TYR A 47 -3.23 -0.93 6.30
N ARG A 48 -3.16 -2.11 6.90
CA ARG A 48 -4.03 -2.53 7.97
C ARG A 48 -3.19 -3.23 9.05
N PRO A 49 -3.31 -2.85 10.34
CA PRO A 49 -2.79 -3.65 11.43
C PRO A 49 -3.63 -4.92 11.59
N ASP A 50 -2.99 -6.07 11.68
CA ASP A 50 -3.69 -7.37 11.76
C ASP A 50 -4.24 -7.65 13.17
N PHE A 51 -3.67 -7.00 14.19
CA PHE A 51 -4.07 -7.12 15.60
C PHE A 51 -5.18 -6.13 16.00
N LEU A 52 -5.59 -5.20 15.12
CA LEU A 52 -6.67 -4.25 15.37
C LEU A 52 -7.80 -4.44 14.38
N ASN A 53 -9.04 -4.40 14.87
CA ASN A 53 -10.21 -4.31 13.99
C ASN A 53 -10.38 -2.87 13.46
N MET A 54 -9.38 -2.40 12.72
CA MET A 54 -9.33 -1.07 12.12
C MET A 54 -9.50 -1.18 10.60
N PRO A 55 -10.23 -0.25 9.95
CA PRO A 55 -10.25 -0.17 8.50
C PRO A 55 -8.84 0.10 7.94
N ALA A 56 -8.62 -0.30 6.69
CA ALA A 56 -7.38 0.03 5.99
C ALA A 56 -7.20 1.55 5.94
N ALA A 57 -6.02 2.02 6.29
CA ALA A 57 -5.65 3.44 6.27
C ALA A 57 -4.62 3.69 5.17
N GLN A 58 -4.62 4.89 4.61
CA GLN A 58 -3.67 5.27 3.56
C GLN A 58 -2.32 5.67 4.17
N VAL A 59 -1.21 5.22 3.56
CA VAL A 59 0.13 5.68 3.95
C VAL A 59 0.31 7.12 3.50
N SER A 60 0.79 7.98 4.39
CA SER A 60 1.03 9.40 4.11
C SER A 60 1.94 9.59 2.90
N GLY A 61 1.56 10.50 1.99
CA GLY A 61 2.34 10.83 0.81
C GLY A 61 1.96 10.07 -0.47
N SER A 62 1.00 9.15 -0.40
CA SER A 62 0.38 8.60 -1.61
C SER A 62 -0.60 9.59 -2.25
N PRO A 63 -0.83 9.54 -3.57
CA PRO A 63 -0.29 8.57 -4.52
C PRO A 63 1.18 8.81 -4.89
N PHE A 64 1.94 7.74 -5.10
CA PHE A 64 3.34 7.77 -5.55
C PHE A 64 3.44 7.62 -7.07
N SER A 65 4.49 8.18 -7.67
CA SER A 65 4.67 8.11 -9.12
C SER A 65 5.13 6.74 -9.61
N THR A 66 5.85 5.98 -8.76
CA THR A 66 6.39 4.66 -9.11
C THR A 66 6.13 3.60 -8.05
N PHE A 67 6.06 2.33 -8.48
CA PHE A 67 5.93 1.19 -7.57
C PHE A 67 7.09 1.13 -6.56
N ALA A 68 8.33 1.42 -7.02
CA ALA A 68 9.51 1.42 -6.15
C ALA A 68 9.44 2.50 -5.07
N GLU A 69 8.82 3.66 -5.34
CA GLU A 69 8.58 4.68 -4.31
C GLU A 69 7.54 4.22 -3.30
N ALA A 70 6.45 3.62 -3.77
CA ALA A 70 5.42 3.04 -2.90
C ALA A 70 6.01 1.95 -1.99
N GLU A 71 6.83 1.05 -2.52
CA GLU A 71 7.52 0.02 -1.76
C GLU A 71 8.49 0.62 -0.70
N ARG A 72 9.27 1.64 -1.07
CA ARG A 72 10.14 2.34 -0.12
C ARG A 72 9.32 3.01 1.00
N ALA A 73 8.18 3.60 0.67
CA ALA A 73 7.28 4.20 1.64
C ALA A 73 6.73 3.17 2.63
N CYS A 74 6.31 1.98 2.14
CA CYS A 74 5.88 0.87 3.00
C CYS A 74 6.99 0.42 3.95
N ASN A 75 8.20 0.19 3.43
CA ASN A 75 9.34 -0.24 4.24
C ASN A 75 9.74 0.82 5.29
N ALA A 76 9.72 2.11 4.92
CA ALA A 76 9.99 3.20 5.85
C ALA A 76 8.87 3.35 6.91
N PHE A 77 7.61 3.11 6.53
CA PHE A 77 6.49 3.11 7.47
C PHE A 77 6.61 1.97 8.49
N LEU A 78 6.89 0.75 8.04
CA LEU A 78 7.13 -0.39 8.91
C LEU A 78 8.31 -0.15 9.87
N GLY A 79 9.41 0.42 9.37
CA GLY A 79 10.56 0.79 10.22
C GLY A 79 10.21 1.81 11.31
N ARG A 80 9.32 2.77 11.02
CA ARG A 80 8.85 3.76 12.01
C ARG A 80 7.93 3.16 13.07
N LEU A 81 7.15 2.15 12.73
CA LEU A 81 6.26 1.46 13.67
C LEU A 81 7.06 0.59 14.66
N ILE A 82 8.10 -0.10 14.19
CA ILE A 82 8.96 -0.94 15.04
C ILE A 82 9.76 -0.11 16.04
N ILE A 83 10.22 1.09 15.66
CA ILE A 83 11.02 1.96 16.54
C ILE A 83 10.18 2.59 17.68
N LYS A 84 8.84 2.53 17.59
CA LYS A 84 7.94 3.04 18.62
C LYS A 84 7.27 1.96 19.48
N GLY A 85 7.62 0.69 19.25
CA GLY A 85 7.18 -0.45 20.07
C GLY A 85 8.09 -0.70 21.26
#